data_AF-A0A842WVY2-F1
#
_entry.id   AF-A0A842WVY2-F1
#
_cell.length_a   1.000
_cell.length_b   1.000
_cell.length_c   1.000
_cell.angle_alpha   90.00
_cell.angle_beta   90.00
_cell.angle_gamma   90.00
#
_symmetry.space_group_name_H-M   'P 1'
#
loop_
_entity.id
_entity.type
_entity.pdbx_description
1 polymer ?
#
loop_
_entity_poly.entity_id
_entity_poly.type
_entity_poly.pdbx_seq_one_letter_code
_entity_poly.pdbx_strand_id
1 'polypeptide(L)'
;MFYIIELSLRYPELSMRRILSSNQHQRLIKMVNLEDIRSRTTTVREYIEGMKGKGQDKFLSVYNEYQVNQEVLSELEEFAPDITVVVISASWCGDCVNAIPVLLRLEEEIGLEVRSFGKVKTAPLDPDVQWAVPPSPPEMNKWKVKAIPWIEIFDREGNRLGTIIEKPSKKPTLEEEILYHLKDK
;
A
#
# COMPACT_ATOMS: atom_id res chain seq x y z
N MET A 1 -9.00 -35.20 42.82
CA MET A 1 -7.88 -34.24 42.89
C MET A 1 -6.54 -34.98 42.82
N PHE A 2 -6.29 -35.80 41.78
CA PHE A 2 -5.00 -36.52 41.64
C PHE A 2 -4.65 -36.86 40.18
N TYR A 3 -5.34 -36.28 39.18
CA TYR A 3 -5.10 -36.59 37.75
C TYR A 3 -4.55 -35.42 36.93
N ILE A 4 -4.38 -34.24 37.54
CA ILE A 4 -3.94 -33.02 36.82
C ILE A 4 -2.44 -32.73 37.04
N ILE A 5 -1.82 -33.28 38.08
CA ILE A 5 -0.44 -32.93 38.45
C ILE A 5 0.60 -33.67 37.59
N GLU A 6 0.29 -34.87 37.06
CA GLU A 6 1.26 -35.66 36.28
C GLU A 6 1.50 -35.16 34.84
N LEU A 7 0.58 -34.39 34.25
CA LEU A 7 0.74 -33.90 32.87
C LEU A 7 1.66 -32.67 32.77
N SER A 8 1.83 -31.92 33.88
CA SER A 8 2.62 -30.68 33.90
C SER A 8 4.13 -30.92 33.83
N LEU A 9 4.61 -32.09 34.23
CA LEU A 9 6.05 -32.42 34.24
C LEU A 9 6.51 -33.10 32.94
N ARG A 10 5.58 -33.47 32.05
CA ARG A 10 5.87 -34.25 30.84
C ARG A 10 5.95 -33.39 29.56
N TYR A 11 5.43 -32.16 29.57
CA TYR A 11 5.43 -31.25 28.41
C TYR A 11 5.53 -29.76 28.82
N PRO A 12 6.74 -29.22 29.10
CA PRO A 12 6.90 -27.79 29.44
C PRO A 12 6.49 -26.85 28.30
N GLU A 13 6.57 -27.30 27.05
CA GLU A 13 6.24 -26.56 25.82
C GLU A 13 4.74 -26.25 25.66
N LEU A 14 3.86 -26.96 26.36
CA LEU A 14 2.41 -26.80 26.25
C LEU A 14 1.83 -25.80 27.27
N SER A 15 2.63 -25.30 28.22
CA SER A 15 2.16 -24.34 29.24
C SER A 15 2.42 -22.87 28.87
N MET A 16 3.21 -22.60 27.83
CA MET A 16 3.54 -21.24 27.37
C MET A 16 2.57 -20.71 26.29
N ARG A 17 1.47 -21.42 26.02
CA ARG A 17 0.32 -20.88 25.28
C ARG A 17 -0.74 -20.32 26.24
N ARG A 18 -0.31 -19.45 27.15
CA ARG A 18 -1.23 -18.67 27.99
C ARG A 18 -1.47 -17.32 27.32
N ILE A 19 -2.57 -17.28 26.57
CA ILE A 19 -3.49 -16.15 26.43
C ILE A 19 -2.81 -14.80 26.13
N LEU A 20 -2.29 -14.65 24.92
CA LEU A 20 -2.32 -13.34 24.28
C LEU A 20 -3.79 -13.07 23.91
N SER A 21 -4.30 -11.88 24.25
CA SER A 21 -5.68 -11.52 23.92
C SER A 21 -5.90 -11.66 22.40
N SER A 22 -7.13 -11.98 22.00
CA SER A 22 -7.53 -12.06 20.59
C SER A 22 -7.12 -10.82 19.77
N ASN A 23 -7.01 -9.65 20.42
CA ASN A 23 -6.52 -8.40 19.82
C ASN A 23 -5.01 -8.42 19.51
N GLN A 24 -4.20 -9.13 20.28
CA GLN A 24 -2.75 -9.26 20.04
C GLN A 24 -2.45 -10.29 18.95
N HIS A 25 -3.28 -11.35 18.81
CA HIS A 25 -3.13 -12.33 17.72
C HIS A 25 -3.61 -11.79 16.36
N GLN A 26 -4.53 -10.83 16.33
CA GLN A 26 -4.88 -10.07 15.12
C GLN A 26 -3.83 -9.03 14.74
N ARG A 27 -3.03 -8.54 15.70
CA ARG A 27 -1.84 -7.71 15.43
C ARG A 27 -0.62 -8.51 14.94
N LEU A 28 -0.62 -9.83 15.09
CA LEU A 28 0.51 -10.70 14.75
C LEU A 28 0.58 -11.10 13.26
N ILE A 29 -0.27 -10.57 12.38
CA ILE A 29 -0.18 -10.84 10.93
C ILE A 29 -0.32 -9.54 10.13
N LYS A 30 0.68 -9.34 9.26
CA LYS A 30 0.76 -8.44 8.09
C LYS A 30 1.77 -7.29 8.17
N MET A 31 2.88 -7.49 8.87
CA MET A 31 4.10 -6.78 8.50
C MET A 31 4.48 -7.17 7.06
N VAL A 32 4.64 -6.19 6.19
CA VAL A 32 5.11 -6.40 4.82
C VAL A 32 6.63 -6.29 4.80
N ASN A 33 7.30 -7.22 4.10
CA ASN A 33 8.73 -7.08 3.85
C ASN A 33 8.94 -6.01 2.76
N LEU A 34 9.32 -4.80 3.17
CA LEU A 34 9.51 -3.68 2.24
C LEU A 34 10.68 -3.91 1.26
N GLU A 35 11.72 -4.65 1.64
CA GLU A 35 12.81 -5.01 0.72
C GLU A 35 12.31 -5.91 -0.41
N ASP A 36 11.47 -6.90 -0.08
CA ASP A 36 10.80 -7.73 -1.09
C ASP A 36 9.91 -6.88 -2.02
N ILE A 37 9.14 -5.94 -1.47
CA ILE A 37 8.33 -5.02 -2.28
C ILE A 37 9.21 -4.19 -3.21
N ARG A 38 10.28 -3.56 -2.69
CA ARG A 38 11.22 -2.74 -3.47
C ARG A 38 11.83 -3.53 -4.63
N SER A 39 12.18 -4.79 -4.41
CA SER A 39 12.77 -5.66 -5.44
C SER A 39 11.81 -6.01 -6.59
N ARG A 40 10.49 -5.88 -6.39
CA ARG A 40 9.44 -6.26 -7.35
C ARG A 40 8.66 -5.07 -7.92
N THR A 41 8.99 -3.86 -7.49
CA THR A 41 8.31 -2.62 -7.87
C THR A 41 9.28 -1.69 -8.59
N THR A 42 8.73 -0.63 -9.19
CA THR A 42 9.51 0.49 -9.72
C THR A 42 9.16 1.76 -8.94
N THR A 43 9.94 2.83 -9.09
CA THR A 43 9.48 4.15 -8.66
C THR A 43 8.28 4.60 -9.50
N VAL A 44 7.60 5.67 -9.06
CA VAL A 44 6.49 6.24 -9.85
C VAL A 44 7.02 6.88 -11.14
N ARG A 45 8.16 7.56 -11.07
CA ARG A 45 8.83 8.11 -12.26
C ARG A 45 9.10 7.02 -13.29
N GLU A 46 9.78 5.94 -12.90
CA GLU A 46 10.08 4.81 -13.79
C GLU A 46 8.81 4.17 -14.35
N TYR A 47 7.75 4.10 -13.54
CA TYR A 47 6.46 3.57 -13.97
C TYR A 47 5.83 4.42 -15.08
N ILE A 48 5.84 5.75 -14.96
CA ILE A 48 5.34 6.68 -15.99
C ILE A 48 6.23 6.63 -17.24
N GLU A 49 7.55 6.69 -17.07
CA GLU A 49 8.51 6.65 -18.17
C GLU A 49 8.47 5.32 -18.94
N GLY A 50 8.13 4.22 -18.27
CA GLY A 50 7.92 2.92 -18.88
C GLY A 50 6.62 2.79 -19.70
N MET A 51 5.71 3.77 -19.63
CA MET A 51 4.50 3.80 -20.45
C MET A 51 4.83 4.23 -21.89
N LYS A 52 3.93 3.90 -22.83
CA LYS A 52 4.04 4.35 -24.23
C LYS A 52 2.74 4.98 -24.70
N GLY A 53 2.87 6.07 -25.47
CA GLY A 53 1.76 6.72 -26.15
C GLY A 53 0.75 7.37 -25.19
N LYS A 54 -0.53 7.39 -25.61
CA LYS A 54 -1.61 8.17 -24.98
C LYS A 54 -1.83 7.94 -23.48
N GLY A 55 -1.37 6.81 -22.93
CA GLY A 55 -1.41 6.56 -21.49
C GLY A 55 -0.48 7.52 -20.74
N GLN A 56 0.77 7.63 -21.20
CA GLN A 56 1.79 8.51 -20.61
C GLN A 56 1.35 9.97 -20.66
N ASP A 57 0.84 10.44 -21.82
CA ASP A 57 0.42 11.83 -22.02
C ASP A 57 -0.64 12.28 -21.01
N LYS A 58 -1.57 11.39 -20.65
CA LYS A 58 -2.61 11.69 -19.66
C LYS A 58 -2.05 11.89 -18.27
N PHE A 59 -1.13 11.02 -17.84
CA PHE A 59 -0.48 11.15 -16.54
C PHE A 59 0.35 12.44 -16.48
N LEU A 60 1.09 12.74 -17.54
CA LEU A 60 1.89 13.97 -17.63
C LEU A 60 1.03 15.24 -17.66
N SER A 61 -0.13 15.22 -18.32
CA SER A 61 -1.08 16.36 -18.31
C SER A 61 -1.52 16.68 -16.90
N VAL A 62 -2.01 15.68 -16.15
CA VAL A 62 -2.43 15.86 -14.76
C VAL A 62 -1.24 16.29 -13.89
N TYR A 63 -0.06 15.69 -14.06
CA TYR A 63 1.15 16.08 -13.32
C TYR A 63 1.53 17.55 -13.52
N ASN A 64 1.41 18.07 -14.75
CA ASN A 64 1.74 19.46 -15.08
C ASN A 64 0.72 20.45 -14.54
N GLU A 65 -0.55 20.05 -14.45
CA GLU A 65 -1.65 20.91 -13.99
C GLU A 65 -1.85 20.86 -12.47
N TYR A 66 -1.56 19.74 -11.83
CA TYR A 66 -1.78 19.55 -10.40
C TYR A 66 -0.82 20.38 -9.57
N GLN A 67 -1.37 21.06 -8.57
CA GLN A 67 -0.61 21.79 -7.56
C GLN A 67 -0.93 21.20 -6.19
N VAL A 68 0.10 20.69 -5.52
CA VAL A 68 -0.04 20.14 -4.17
C VAL A 68 -0.31 21.28 -3.19
N ASN A 69 -1.20 21.06 -2.23
CA ASN A 69 -1.40 21.98 -1.13
C ASN A 69 -0.09 22.11 -0.31
N GLN A 70 0.52 23.30 -0.33
CA GLN A 70 1.82 23.56 0.29
C GLN A 70 1.80 23.42 1.82
N GLU A 71 0.68 23.69 2.48
CA GLU A 71 0.54 23.47 3.92
C GLU A 71 0.61 21.97 4.24
N VAL A 72 -0.13 21.16 3.48
CA VAL A 72 -0.14 19.69 3.63
C VAL A 72 1.22 19.10 3.28
N LEU A 73 1.87 19.63 2.25
CA LEU A 73 3.21 19.21 1.81
C LEU A 73 4.24 19.43 2.93
N SER A 74 4.24 20.61 3.55
CA SER A 74 5.15 20.93 4.65
C SER A 74 4.94 20.00 5.85
N GLU A 75 3.70 19.63 6.15
CA GLU A 75 3.43 18.68 7.23
C GLU A 75 3.82 17.25 6.86
N LEU A 76 3.63 16.84 5.60
CA LEU A 76 4.04 15.52 5.11
C LEU A 76 5.56 15.34 5.07
N GLU A 77 6.31 16.41 4.82
CA GLU A 77 7.78 16.38 4.77
C GLU A 77 8.39 15.82 6.05
N GLU A 78 7.79 16.10 7.21
CA GLU A 78 8.24 15.57 8.50
C GLU A 78 8.12 14.04 8.60
N PHE A 79 7.15 13.44 7.90
CA PHE A 79 6.89 12.00 7.92
C PHE A 79 7.57 11.25 6.77
N ALA A 80 7.90 11.93 5.66
CA ALA A 80 8.40 11.32 4.43
C ALA A 80 9.58 10.35 4.64
N PRO A 81 10.58 10.62 5.51
CA PRO A 81 11.70 9.70 5.75
C PRO A 81 11.31 8.39 6.47
N ASP A 82 10.12 8.34 7.07
CA ASP A 82 9.67 7.27 7.96
C ASP A 82 8.62 6.36 7.32
N ILE A 83 8.19 6.67 6.09
CA ILE A 83 7.10 5.95 5.44
C ILE A 83 7.44 5.53 4.01
N THR A 84 6.79 4.45 3.58
CA THR A 84 6.81 4.00 2.19
C THR A 84 5.37 3.87 1.71
N VAL A 85 5.05 4.53 0.60
CA VAL A 85 3.76 4.39 -0.08
C VAL A 85 3.89 3.34 -1.19
N VAL A 86 3.01 2.35 -1.18
CA VAL A 86 2.96 1.32 -2.24
C VAL A 86 1.65 1.43 -2.98
N VAL A 87 1.72 1.60 -4.29
CA VAL A 87 0.54 1.72 -5.15
C VAL A 87 0.49 0.56 -6.15
N ILE A 88 -0.69 -0.04 -6.29
CA ILE A 88 -1.01 -0.96 -7.38
C ILE A 88 -1.76 -0.17 -8.45
N SER A 89 -1.20 -0.11 -9.66
CA SER A 89 -1.67 0.78 -10.73
C SER A 89 -1.64 0.11 -12.09
N ALA A 90 -2.42 0.64 -13.03
CA ALA A 90 -2.42 0.24 -14.42
C ALA A 90 -2.46 1.46 -15.35
N SER A 91 -1.75 1.40 -16.49
CA SER A 91 -1.74 2.50 -17.47
C SER A 91 -3.08 2.73 -18.16
N TRP A 92 -3.99 1.75 -18.09
CA TRP A 92 -5.34 1.81 -18.64
C TRP A 92 -6.40 2.26 -17.62
N CYS A 93 -6.02 2.45 -16.35
CA CYS A 93 -6.93 2.78 -15.27
C CYS A 93 -7.14 4.29 -15.17
N GLY A 94 -8.41 4.73 -15.27
CA GLY A 94 -8.77 6.15 -15.27
C GLY A 94 -8.46 6.85 -13.95
N ASP A 95 -8.76 6.21 -12.81
CA ASP A 95 -8.48 6.81 -11.50
C ASP A 95 -6.98 6.85 -11.18
N CYS A 96 -6.21 5.94 -11.76
CA CYS A 96 -4.75 5.91 -11.62
C CYS A 96 -4.10 7.14 -12.29
N VAL A 97 -4.71 7.68 -13.36
CA VAL A 97 -4.28 8.94 -14.00
C VAL A 97 -4.34 10.11 -13.01
N ASN A 98 -5.23 10.07 -12.02
CA ASN A 98 -5.37 11.15 -11.04
C ASN A 98 -4.43 10.97 -9.84
N ALA A 99 -4.27 9.73 -9.36
CA ALA A 99 -3.48 9.48 -8.14
C ALA A 99 -1.97 9.47 -8.37
N ILE A 100 -1.50 8.83 -9.44
CA ILE A 100 -0.07 8.60 -9.67
C ILE A 100 0.70 9.92 -9.88
N PRO A 101 0.19 10.92 -10.63
CA PRO A 101 0.83 12.23 -10.71
C PRO A 101 1.02 12.94 -9.38
N VAL A 102 0.04 12.83 -8.47
CA VAL A 102 0.15 13.41 -7.12
C VAL A 102 1.25 12.72 -6.34
N LEU A 103 1.31 11.38 -6.41
CA LEU A 103 2.38 10.62 -5.76
C LEU A 103 3.77 10.96 -6.31
N LEU A 104 3.89 11.21 -7.63
CA LEU A 104 5.15 11.66 -8.23
C LEU A 104 5.57 13.03 -7.68
N ARG A 105 4.61 13.97 -7.52
CA ARG A 105 4.90 15.28 -6.92
C ARG A 105 5.42 15.15 -5.49
N LEU A 106 4.81 14.29 -4.67
CA LEU A 106 5.29 14.05 -3.31
C LEU A 106 6.68 13.39 -3.29
N GLU A 107 6.95 12.47 -4.22
CA GLU A 107 8.28 11.86 -4.39
C GLU A 107 9.34 12.93 -4.75
N GLU A 108 9.03 13.86 -5.64
CA GLU A 108 9.96 14.89 -6.10
C GLU A 108 10.14 16.06 -5.12
N GLU A 109 9.06 16.52 -4.48
CA GLU A 109 9.08 17.74 -3.67
C GLU A 109 9.54 17.50 -2.23
N ILE A 110 9.23 16.34 -1.64
CA ILE A 110 9.57 16.01 -0.24
C ILE A 110 10.32 14.69 -0.09
N GLY A 111 10.70 14.03 -1.19
CA GLY A 111 11.45 12.77 -1.14
C GLY A 111 10.64 11.59 -0.60
N LEU A 112 9.30 11.64 -0.68
CA LEU A 112 8.44 10.55 -0.22
C LEU A 112 8.72 9.28 -1.03
N GLU A 113 9.07 8.17 -0.37
CA GLU A 113 9.30 6.92 -1.08
C GLU A 113 7.98 6.34 -1.61
N VAL A 114 7.82 6.30 -2.93
CA VAL A 114 6.67 5.68 -3.58
C VAL A 114 7.08 4.52 -4.48
N ARG A 115 6.42 3.38 -4.31
CA ARG A 115 6.67 2.14 -5.06
C ARG A 115 5.43 1.70 -5.82
N SER A 116 5.59 1.38 -7.10
CA SER A 116 4.48 1.02 -8.00
C SER A 116 4.55 -0.42 -8.47
N PHE A 117 3.44 -1.15 -8.32
CA PHE A 117 3.16 -2.35 -9.09
C PHE A 117 2.38 -1.98 -10.36
N GLY A 118 3.09 -1.88 -11.49
CA GLY A 118 2.52 -1.42 -12.75
C GLY A 118 1.98 -2.50 -13.71
N LYS A 119 2.23 -3.79 -13.45
CA LYS A 119 1.96 -4.90 -14.39
C LYS A 119 0.57 -5.55 -14.21
N VAL A 120 -0.43 -4.75 -13.83
CA VAL A 120 -1.77 -5.22 -13.52
C VAL A 120 -2.54 -5.64 -14.77
N LYS A 121 -3.20 -6.80 -14.70
CA LYS A 121 -4.13 -7.33 -15.71
C LYS A 121 -5.40 -7.87 -15.07
N THR A 122 -6.53 -7.60 -15.70
CA THR A 122 -7.82 -8.21 -15.37
C THR A 122 -7.88 -9.66 -15.87
N ALA A 123 -8.79 -10.46 -15.32
CA ALA A 123 -9.11 -11.81 -15.78
C ALA A 123 -10.53 -11.87 -16.37
N PRO A 124 -10.79 -11.24 -17.53
CA PRO A 124 -12.15 -11.05 -18.05
C PRO A 124 -12.89 -12.35 -18.45
N LEU A 125 -12.17 -13.46 -18.57
CA LEU A 125 -12.74 -14.77 -18.93
C LEU A 125 -13.13 -15.61 -17.71
N ASP A 126 -12.79 -15.17 -16.50
CA ASP A 126 -13.10 -15.85 -15.25
C ASP A 126 -14.06 -14.96 -14.43
N PRO A 127 -15.34 -15.35 -14.28
CA PRO A 127 -16.32 -14.53 -13.55
C PRO A 127 -16.05 -14.49 -12.04
N ASP A 128 -15.29 -15.44 -11.49
CA ASP A 128 -15.00 -15.55 -10.06
C ASP A 128 -13.70 -14.82 -9.68
N VAL A 129 -12.89 -14.44 -10.66
CA VAL A 129 -11.58 -13.82 -10.47
C VAL A 129 -11.49 -12.50 -11.23
N GLN A 130 -11.34 -11.40 -10.50
CA GLN A 130 -11.20 -10.07 -11.10
C GLN A 130 -9.81 -9.84 -11.74
N TRP A 131 -8.75 -10.38 -11.14
CA TRP A 131 -7.35 -10.09 -11.50
C TRP A 131 -6.60 -11.34 -11.95
N ALA A 132 -5.90 -11.24 -13.09
CA ALA A 132 -4.99 -12.29 -13.54
C ALA A 132 -3.68 -12.20 -12.73
N VAL A 133 -3.41 -13.21 -11.90
CA VAL A 133 -2.21 -13.31 -11.05
C VAL A 133 -1.50 -14.64 -11.36
N PRO A 134 -0.40 -14.67 -12.13
CA PRO A 134 0.31 -13.57 -12.82
C PRO A 134 -0.42 -13.04 -14.08
N PRO A 135 -0.02 -11.88 -14.66
CA PRO A 135 1.16 -11.05 -14.34
C PRO A 135 0.93 -9.97 -13.28
N SER A 136 -0.27 -9.83 -12.75
CA SER A 136 -0.52 -8.94 -11.60
C SER A 136 0.24 -9.43 -10.37
N PRO A 137 0.61 -8.54 -9.44
CA PRO A 137 1.31 -8.92 -8.22
C PRO A 137 0.47 -9.87 -7.33
N PRO A 138 1.09 -10.78 -6.57
CA PRO A 138 0.38 -11.64 -5.61
C PRO A 138 -0.34 -10.83 -4.52
N GLU A 139 0.07 -9.58 -4.30
CA GLU A 139 -0.58 -8.60 -3.44
C GLU A 139 -2.06 -8.41 -3.78
N MET A 140 -2.47 -8.57 -5.05
CA MET A 140 -3.89 -8.58 -5.43
C MET A 140 -4.73 -9.52 -4.56
N ASN A 141 -4.24 -10.75 -4.36
CA ASN A 141 -4.91 -11.77 -3.57
C ASN A 141 -4.64 -11.58 -2.08
N LYS A 142 -3.39 -11.30 -1.68
CA LYS A 142 -2.99 -11.15 -0.25
C LYS A 142 -3.68 -9.97 0.44
N TRP A 143 -3.85 -8.86 -0.28
CA TRP A 143 -4.50 -7.64 0.19
C TRP A 143 -5.98 -7.59 -0.15
N LYS A 144 -6.47 -8.57 -0.92
CA LYS A 144 -7.87 -8.66 -1.39
C LYS A 144 -8.28 -7.38 -2.13
N VAL A 145 -7.42 -6.95 -3.05
CA VAL A 145 -7.61 -5.75 -3.87
C VAL A 145 -8.87 -5.92 -4.71
N LYS A 146 -9.78 -4.96 -4.63
CA LYS A 146 -11.04 -4.95 -5.41
C LYS A 146 -11.11 -3.85 -6.45
N ALA A 147 -10.23 -2.86 -6.34
CA ALA A 147 -10.19 -1.73 -7.24
C ALA A 147 -8.78 -1.14 -7.28
N ILE A 148 -8.49 -0.36 -8.32
CA ILE A 148 -7.22 0.34 -8.51
C ILE A 148 -7.47 1.81 -8.87
N PRO A 149 -6.62 2.75 -8.45
CA PRO A 149 -5.38 2.54 -7.71
C PRO A 149 -5.63 2.04 -6.27
N TRP A 150 -4.83 1.08 -5.83
CA TRP A 150 -4.85 0.60 -4.44
C TRP A 150 -3.57 1.08 -3.77
N ILE A 151 -3.69 1.96 -2.79
CA ILE A 151 -2.57 2.67 -2.18
C ILE A 151 -2.47 2.23 -0.72
N GLU A 152 -1.33 1.69 -0.34
CA GLU A 152 -1.01 1.30 1.02
C GLU A 152 0.10 2.20 1.56
N ILE A 153 -0.06 2.66 2.80
CA ILE A 153 0.94 3.48 3.49
C ILE A 153 1.55 2.59 4.57
N PHE A 154 2.86 2.47 4.57
CA PHE A 154 3.60 1.68 5.55
C PHE A 154 4.58 2.54 6.34
N ASP A 155 4.84 2.19 7.60
CA ASP A 155 6.00 2.70 8.33
C ASP A 155 7.28 1.95 7.93
N ARG A 156 8.43 2.36 8.48
CA ARG A 156 9.75 1.74 8.25
C ARG A 156 9.81 0.24 8.55
N GLU A 157 8.98 -0.25 9.48
CA GLU A 157 8.95 -1.65 9.86
C GLU A 157 8.06 -2.47 8.92
N GLY A 158 7.31 -1.83 8.03
CA GLY A 158 6.36 -2.48 7.14
C GLY A 158 4.99 -2.69 7.78
N ASN A 159 4.68 -2.01 8.89
CA ASN A 159 3.34 -1.97 9.45
C ASN A 159 2.47 -1.04 8.61
N ARG A 160 1.23 -1.46 8.35
CA ARG A 160 0.27 -0.66 7.58
C ARG A 160 -0.31 0.45 8.43
N LEU A 161 -0.10 1.69 8.00
CA LEU A 161 -0.65 2.91 8.61
C LEU A 161 -2.01 3.29 8.01
N GLY A 162 -2.22 3.01 6.73
CA GLY A 162 -3.47 3.36 6.04
C GLY A 162 -3.60 2.71 4.68
N THR A 163 -4.83 2.71 4.17
CA THR A 163 -5.17 2.23 2.82
C THR A 163 -6.14 3.19 2.16
N ILE A 164 -5.84 3.62 0.94
CA ILE A 164 -6.70 4.46 0.10
C ILE A 164 -7.07 3.64 -1.14
N ILE A 165 -8.36 3.57 -1.46
CA ILE A 165 -8.89 2.73 -2.54
C ILE A 165 -9.56 3.63 -3.58
N GLU A 166 -9.01 3.63 -4.80
CA GLU A 166 -9.39 4.45 -5.96
C GLU A 166 -9.21 5.96 -5.76
N LYS A 167 -9.88 6.52 -4.76
CA LYS A 167 -9.98 7.95 -4.48
C LYS A 167 -9.93 8.20 -2.98
N PRO A 168 -9.51 9.41 -2.57
CA PRO A 168 -9.69 9.87 -1.20
C PRO A 168 -11.16 9.71 -0.75
N SER A 169 -11.35 9.16 0.46
CA SER A 169 -12.65 8.91 1.10
C SER A 169 -12.85 9.72 2.38
N LYS A 170 -11.77 10.23 2.97
CA LYS A 170 -11.70 10.98 4.23
C LYS A 170 -11.35 12.44 4.01
N LYS A 171 -10.60 12.74 2.95
CA LYS A 171 -10.17 14.09 2.62
C LYS A 171 -10.43 14.45 1.16
N PRO A 172 -10.47 15.75 0.81
CA PRO A 172 -10.63 16.20 -0.57
C PRO A 172 -9.52 15.74 -1.52
N THR A 173 -8.25 15.76 -1.09
CA THR A 173 -7.11 15.38 -1.93
C THR A 173 -6.35 14.15 -1.41
N LEU A 174 -5.49 13.59 -2.27
CA LEU A 174 -4.73 12.38 -1.95
C LEU A 174 -3.67 12.66 -0.88
N GLU A 175 -2.93 13.75 -1.00
CA GLU A 175 -1.93 14.16 -0.01
C GLU A 175 -2.56 14.43 1.36
N GLU A 176 -3.75 15.03 1.39
CA GLU A 176 -4.46 15.28 2.64
C GLU A 176 -4.88 13.97 3.33
N GLU A 177 -5.33 12.98 2.55
CA GLU A 177 -5.72 11.67 3.09
C GLU A 177 -4.51 10.86 3.56
N ILE A 178 -3.38 10.96 2.87
CA ILE A 178 -2.12 10.39 3.34
C ILE A 178 -1.78 11.00 4.70
N LEU A 179 -1.78 12.33 4.82
CA LEU A 179 -1.49 13.02 6.08
C LEU A 179 -2.49 12.64 7.18
N TYR A 180 -3.78 12.49 6.84
CA TYR A 180 -4.81 12.02 7.77
C TYR A 180 -4.43 10.66 8.39
N HIS A 181 -4.02 9.69 7.58
CA HIS A 181 -3.60 8.37 8.08
C HIS A 181 -2.35 8.41 8.95
N LEU A 182 -1.48 9.41 8.77
CA LEU A 182 -0.26 9.55 9.57
C LEU A 182 -0.52 10.18 10.94
N LYS A 183 -1.53 11.05 11.02
CA LYS A 183 -1.92 11.76 12.25
C LYS A 183 -2.91 10.98 13.13
N ASP A 184 -3.73 10.10 12.55
CA ASP A 184 -4.77 9.32 13.24
C ASP A 184 -4.21 8.06 13.96
N LYS A 185 -3.09 8.21 14.69
CA LYS A 185 -2.41 7.12 15.42
C LYS A 185 -2.86 6.99 16.88
#